data_AF-A0A3A9GX39-F1
#
_entry.id   AF-A0A3A9GX39-F1
#
_cell.length_a   1.000
_cell.length_b   1.000
_cell.length_c   1.000
_cell.angle_alpha   90.00
_cell.angle_beta   90.00
_cell.angle_gamma   90.00
#
_symmetry.space_group_name_H-M   'P 1'
#
loop_
_entity.id
_entity.type
_entity.pdbx_description
1 polymer ?
#
loop_
_entity_poly.entity_id
_entity_poly.type
_entity_poly.pdbx_seq_one_letter_code
_entity_poly.pdbx_strand_id
1 'polypeptide(L)'
;MPFSVFYSLTLTAALTTWSPGPNNILLLSNASKYGLKKNLKFMCGIWTGSFSLMLLCGVCTKALTSIVPGIRSAMTCIGAAYLLYLSYATLKRLPPGEERDTKEPTYKMGVFLQLINVKIIIYGLTMFSSFILPYEGRPLILLLFAFYLMFMGALGNILWAFAGNVLKQSYERHYRGMNACMALLLVWCALRVLGIL
;
A
#
# COMPACT_ATOMS: atom_id res chain seq x y z
N MET A 1 -26.27 4.44 -8.63
CA MET A 1 -26.01 4.00 -7.23
C MET A 1 -26.61 4.99 -6.20
N PRO A 2 -27.25 4.53 -5.10
CA PRO A 2 -27.78 5.42 -4.05
C PRO A 2 -26.69 6.19 -3.28
N PHE A 3 -26.99 7.39 -2.80
CA PHE A 3 -26.05 8.23 -2.06
C PHE A 3 -25.53 7.58 -0.76
N SER A 4 -26.39 6.88 -0.01
CA SER A 4 -26.00 6.16 1.21
C SER A 4 -24.98 5.06 0.97
N VAL A 5 -25.06 4.38 -0.19
CA VAL A 5 -24.10 3.36 -0.62
C VAL A 5 -22.79 4.01 -1.02
N PHE A 6 -22.84 5.15 -1.73
CA PHE A 6 -21.64 5.89 -2.12
C PHE A 6 -20.88 6.39 -0.89
N TYR A 7 -21.60 6.97 0.06
CA TYR A 7 -21.03 7.41 1.33
C TYR A 7 -20.34 6.26 2.09
N SER A 8 -21.01 5.11 2.19
CA SER A 8 -20.44 3.91 2.81
C SER A 8 -19.18 3.43 2.07
N LEU A 9 -19.22 3.39 0.74
CA LEU A 9 -18.07 3.04 -0.11
C LEU A 9 -16.89 3.97 0.19
N THR A 10 -17.11 5.29 0.19
CA THR A 10 -16.07 6.29 0.46
C THR A 10 -15.45 6.12 1.85
N LEU A 11 -16.27 5.94 2.88
CA LEU A 11 -15.80 5.71 4.24
C LEU A 11 -14.98 4.44 4.35
N THR A 12 -15.49 3.32 3.84
CA THR A 12 -14.76 2.05 3.85
C THR A 12 -13.46 2.16 3.05
N ALA A 13 -13.43 2.94 1.96
CA ALA A 13 -12.23 3.18 1.18
C ALA A 13 -11.17 3.92 1.99
N ALA A 14 -11.55 5.02 2.64
CA ALA A 14 -10.67 5.80 3.50
C ALA A 14 -10.13 4.94 4.65
N LEU A 15 -11.00 4.28 5.42
CA LEU A 15 -10.61 3.44 6.56
C LEU A 15 -9.64 2.33 6.15
N THR A 16 -9.90 1.68 5.01
CA THR A 16 -9.06 0.58 4.54
C THR A 16 -7.72 1.07 4.00
N THR A 17 -7.71 2.14 3.20
CA THR A 17 -6.49 2.57 2.51
C THR A 17 -5.61 3.48 3.34
N TRP A 18 -6.18 4.25 4.27
CA TRP A 18 -5.43 5.17 5.12
C TRP A 18 -4.92 4.50 6.40
N SER A 19 -5.49 3.36 6.78
CA SER A 19 -4.96 2.56 7.89
C SER A 19 -3.52 2.10 7.62
N PRO A 20 -2.72 1.90 8.69
CA PRO A 20 -1.36 1.40 8.55
C PRO A 20 -1.34 0.08 7.76
N GLY A 21 -0.37 -0.01 6.88
CA GLY A 21 -0.16 -1.19 6.04
C GLY A 21 1.22 -1.12 5.40
N PRO A 22 1.65 -2.20 4.74
CA PRO A 22 2.99 -2.32 4.16
C PRO A 22 3.43 -1.07 3.41
N ASN A 23 2.71 -0.68 2.36
CA ASN A 23 3.09 0.43 1.51
C ASN A 23 3.06 1.78 2.24
N ASN A 24 2.12 1.98 3.15
CA ASN A 24 2.03 3.20 3.98
C ASN A 24 3.24 3.33 4.93
N ILE A 25 3.65 2.23 5.57
CA ILE A 25 4.83 2.21 6.46
C ILE A 25 6.12 2.44 5.65
N LEU A 26 6.21 1.87 4.45
CA LEU A 26 7.35 2.09 3.56
C LEU A 26 7.43 3.53 3.06
N LEU A 27 6.29 4.13 2.75
CA LEU A 27 6.23 5.53 2.36
C LEU A 27 6.65 6.46 3.50
N LEU A 28 6.18 6.20 4.72
CA LEU A 28 6.61 6.90 5.92
C LEU A 28 8.13 6.80 6.10
N SER A 29 8.65 5.57 6.11
CA SER A 29 10.06 5.28 6.32
C SER A 29 10.96 5.91 5.25
N ASN A 30 10.57 5.80 3.99
CA ASN A 30 11.33 6.36 2.88
C ASN A 30 11.25 7.89 2.84
N ALA A 31 10.11 8.49 3.19
CA ALA A 31 9.98 9.94 3.27
C ALA A 31 10.77 10.55 4.44
N SER A 32 10.78 9.89 5.61
CA SER A 32 11.62 10.31 6.74
C SER A 32 13.11 10.26 6.42
N LYS A 33 13.54 9.31 5.57
CA LYS A 33 14.95 9.16 5.20
C LYS A 33 15.36 10.02 4.00
N TYR A 34 14.64 9.91 2.89
CA TYR A 34 15.02 10.48 1.60
C TYR A 34 14.25 11.76 1.24
N GLY A 35 13.24 12.14 2.03
CA GLY A 35 12.33 13.24 1.76
C GLY A 35 11.25 12.90 0.71
N LEU A 36 10.28 13.80 0.57
CA LEU A 36 9.12 13.60 -0.33
C LEU A 36 9.51 13.47 -1.81
N LYS A 37 10.44 14.30 -2.29
CA LYS A 37 10.80 14.35 -3.72
C LYS A 37 11.32 13.00 -4.23
N LYS A 38 12.17 12.32 -3.45
CA LYS A 38 12.71 11.00 -3.80
C LYS A 38 11.65 9.90 -3.68
N ASN A 39 10.67 10.08 -2.80
CA ASN A 39 9.58 9.13 -2.59
C ASN A 39 8.50 9.19 -3.71
N LEU A 40 8.43 10.27 -4.49
CA LEU A 40 7.45 10.43 -5.57
C LEU A 40 7.51 9.29 -6.60
N LYS A 41 8.71 8.89 -7.04
CA LYS A 41 8.87 7.81 -8.02
C LYS A 41 8.27 6.49 -7.53
N PHE A 42 8.46 6.19 -6.25
CA PHE A 42 7.90 5.01 -5.59
C PHE A 42 6.38 5.12 -5.43
N MET A 43 5.86 6.29 -5.04
CA MET A 43 4.41 6.56 -4.98
C MET A 43 3.73 6.39 -6.34
N CYS A 44 4.30 6.94 -7.41
CA CYS A 44 3.76 6.74 -8.76
C CYS A 44 3.71 5.26 -9.13
N GLY A 45 4.72 4.47 -8.74
CA GLY A 45 4.71 3.02 -8.92
C GLY A 45 3.57 2.36 -8.17
N ILE A 46 3.36 2.75 -6.91
CA ILE A 46 2.21 2.30 -6.12
C ILE A 46 0.91 2.66 -6.82
N TRP A 47 0.70 3.91 -7.25
CA TRP A 47 -0.55 4.34 -7.87
C TRP A 47 -0.83 3.62 -9.17
N THR A 48 0.18 3.40 -10.03
CA THR A 48 0.00 2.59 -11.24
C THR A 48 -0.39 1.16 -10.89
N GLY A 49 0.29 0.54 -9.93
CA GLY A 49 -0.06 -0.82 -9.47
C GLY A 49 -1.48 -0.87 -8.89
N SER A 50 -1.89 0.14 -8.14
CA SER A 50 -3.23 0.25 -7.54
C SER A 50 -4.27 0.35 -8.63
N PHE A 51 -4.06 1.22 -9.62
CA PHE A 51 -4.98 1.40 -10.73
C PHE A 51 -5.13 0.11 -11.54
N SER A 52 -4.02 -0.55 -11.89
CA SER A 52 -4.05 -1.85 -12.58
C SER A 52 -4.82 -2.91 -11.81
N LEU A 53 -4.63 -2.98 -10.48
CA LEU A 53 -5.40 -3.89 -9.62
C LEU A 53 -6.88 -3.54 -9.59
N MET A 54 -7.24 -2.27 -9.50
CA MET A 54 -8.64 -1.85 -9.49
C MET A 54 -9.32 -2.16 -10.83
N LEU A 55 -8.64 -1.96 -11.95
CA LEU A 55 -9.15 -2.37 -13.27
C LEU A 55 -9.35 -3.89 -13.34
N LEU A 56 -8.35 -4.66 -12.89
CA LEU A 56 -8.45 -6.12 -12.86
C LEU A 56 -9.61 -6.60 -11.98
N CYS A 57 -9.81 -5.98 -10.82
CA CYS A 57 -10.96 -6.28 -9.96
C CYS A 57 -12.27 -5.93 -10.66
N GLY A 58 -12.39 -4.75 -11.27
CA GLY A 58 -13.61 -4.33 -11.95
C GLY A 58 -14.04 -5.23 -13.10
N VAL A 59 -13.08 -5.78 -13.87
CA VAL A 59 -13.38 -6.71 -14.98
C VAL A 59 -13.59 -8.14 -14.47
N CYS A 60 -12.75 -8.59 -13.54
CA CYS A 60 -12.62 -10.00 -13.21
C CYS A 60 -13.11 -10.35 -11.81
N THR A 61 -13.96 -9.55 -11.15
CA THR A 61 -14.39 -9.78 -9.76
C THR A 61 -14.81 -11.23 -9.50
N LYS A 62 -15.69 -11.83 -10.33
CA LYS A 62 -16.15 -13.22 -10.13
C LYS A 62 -15.03 -14.25 -10.26
N ALA A 63 -14.15 -14.10 -11.26
CA ALA A 63 -13.02 -15.02 -11.49
C ALA A 63 -11.90 -14.82 -10.46
N LEU A 64 -11.60 -13.57 -10.07
CA LEU A 64 -10.62 -13.32 -9.03
C LEU A 64 -11.10 -13.86 -7.69
N THR A 65 -12.36 -13.71 -7.30
CA THR A 65 -12.86 -14.24 -6.02
C THR A 65 -12.67 -15.75 -5.89
N SER A 66 -12.76 -16.53 -7.00
CA SER A 66 -12.48 -17.97 -6.97
C SER A 66 -10.98 -18.33 -7.02
N ILE A 67 -10.15 -17.48 -7.64
CA ILE A 67 -8.70 -17.68 -7.75
C ILE A 67 -7.95 -17.18 -6.50
N VAL A 68 -8.50 -16.19 -5.81
CA VAL A 68 -7.90 -15.55 -4.63
C VAL A 68 -7.52 -16.55 -3.55
N PRO A 69 -8.33 -17.56 -3.16
CA PRO A 69 -7.94 -18.54 -2.16
C PRO A 69 -6.59 -19.23 -2.48
N GLY A 70 -6.35 -19.58 -3.75
CA GLY A 70 -5.13 -20.25 -4.19
C GLY A 70 -3.93 -19.31 -4.33
N ILE A 71 -4.12 -18.14 -4.96
CA ILE A 71 -3.03 -17.19 -5.18
C ILE A 71 -2.67 -16.41 -3.89
N ARG A 72 -3.62 -16.24 -2.97
CA ARG A 72 -3.41 -15.53 -1.70
C ARG A 72 -2.23 -16.09 -0.94
N SER A 73 -2.12 -17.41 -0.79
CA SER A 73 -1.02 -18.03 -0.03
C SER A 73 0.36 -17.72 -0.63
N ALA A 74 0.49 -17.80 -1.96
CA ALA A 74 1.73 -17.49 -2.65
C ALA A 74 2.12 -16.01 -2.50
N MET A 75 1.16 -15.10 -2.73
CA MET A 75 1.38 -13.65 -2.61
C MET A 75 1.65 -13.23 -1.16
N THR A 76 0.94 -13.83 -0.21
CA THR A 76 1.17 -13.65 1.23
C THR A 76 2.58 -14.07 1.61
N CYS A 77 3.05 -15.23 1.13
CA CYS A 77 4.40 -15.70 1.42
C CYS A 77 5.47 -14.78 0.82
N ILE A 78 5.35 -14.44 -0.47
CA ILE A 78 6.30 -13.53 -1.15
C ILE A 78 6.29 -12.15 -0.50
N GLY A 79 5.10 -11.60 -0.23
CA GLY A 79 4.93 -10.31 0.43
C GLY A 79 5.50 -10.29 1.84
N ALA A 80 5.22 -11.32 2.65
CA ALA A 80 5.76 -11.43 3.99
C ALA A 80 7.28 -11.58 3.99
N ALA A 81 7.84 -12.44 3.13
CA ALA A 81 9.29 -12.59 2.98
C ALA A 81 9.95 -11.25 2.61
N TYR A 82 9.34 -10.48 1.70
CA TYR A 82 9.82 -9.15 1.35
C TYR A 82 9.72 -8.16 2.52
N LEU A 83 8.64 -8.17 3.29
CA LEU A 83 8.48 -7.29 4.46
C LEU A 83 9.48 -7.62 5.56
N LEU A 84 9.79 -8.90 5.78
CA LEU A 84 10.82 -9.33 6.70
C LEU A 84 12.20 -8.90 6.22
N TYR A 85 12.51 -9.08 4.93
CA TYR A 85 13.73 -8.56 4.31
C TYR A 85 13.86 -7.04 4.51
N LEU A 86 12.76 -6.30 4.32
CA LEU A 86 12.77 -4.85 4.41
C LEU A 86 12.81 -4.34 5.85
N SER A 87 12.20 -5.08 6.79
CA SER A 87 12.35 -4.84 8.23
C SER A 87 13.82 -4.96 8.63
N TYR A 88 14.47 -6.06 8.22
CA TYR A 88 15.90 -6.26 8.44
C TYR A 88 16.75 -5.16 7.79
N ALA A 89 16.46 -4.81 6.54
CA ALA A 89 17.14 -3.73 5.84
C ALA A 89 16.93 -2.37 6.52
N THR A 90 15.77 -2.14 7.14
CA THR A 90 15.45 -0.91 7.88
C THR A 90 16.24 -0.83 9.19
N LEU A 91 16.39 -1.96 9.91
CA LEU A 91 17.24 -2.03 11.11
C LEU A 91 18.71 -1.77 10.80
N LYS A 92 19.20 -2.25 9.65
CA LYS A 92 20.59 -2.09 9.22
C LYS A 92 20.90 -0.74 8.56
N ARG A 93 19.94 0.20 8.51
CA ARG A 93 20.19 1.53 7.95
C ARG A 93 21.24 2.27 8.77
N LEU A 94 22.19 2.87 8.08
CA LEU A 94 23.25 3.67 8.69
C LEU A 94 22.68 5.01 9.18
N PRO A 95 23.43 5.73 10.04
CA PRO A 95 23.05 7.05 10.49
C PRO A 95 22.87 8.01 9.30
N PRO A 96 21.95 8.99 9.39
CA PRO A 96 21.86 10.06 8.42
C PRO A 96 23.22 10.77 8.28
N GLY A 97 23.78 10.82 7.06
CA GLY A 97 25.06 11.47 6.77
C GLY A 97 26.24 10.53 6.50
N GLU A 98 26.17 9.24 6.84
CA GLU A 98 27.26 8.28 6.64
C GLU A 98 27.05 7.32 5.44
N GLU A 99 25.95 7.48 4.69
CA GLU A 99 25.59 6.57 3.60
C GLU A 99 26.07 7.08 2.24
N ARG A 100 26.95 6.32 1.55
CA ARG A 100 27.35 6.58 0.16
C ARG A 100 26.58 5.78 -0.89
N ASP A 101 25.82 4.75 -0.50
CA ASP A 101 25.28 3.80 -1.50
C ASP A 101 23.97 3.10 -1.08
N THR A 102 22.95 3.88 -0.67
CA THR A 102 21.62 3.32 -0.39
C THR A 102 20.70 3.37 -1.59
N LYS A 103 20.15 2.20 -1.96
CA LYS A 103 19.20 2.07 -3.07
C LYS A 103 17.93 2.86 -2.77
N GLU A 104 17.72 3.91 -3.55
CA GLU A 104 16.50 4.70 -3.51
C GLU A 104 15.29 3.84 -3.88
N PRO A 105 14.11 4.12 -3.29
CA PRO A 105 12.90 3.41 -3.64
C PRO A 105 12.50 3.72 -5.10
N THR A 106 12.39 2.67 -5.92
CA THR A 106 12.17 2.79 -7.36
C THR A 106 10.70 2.64 -7.74
N TYR A 107 10.32 3.19 -8.90
CA TYR A 107 8.99 3.00 -9.49
C TYR A 107 8.62 1.52 -9.65
N LYS A 108 9.54 0.70 -10.20
CA LYS A 108 9.33 -0.74 -10.40
C LYS A 108 9.02 -1.44 -9.08
N MET A 109 9.69 -1.01 -8.01
CA MET A 109 9.43 -1.53 -6.67
C MET A 109 8.02 -1.19 -6.19
N GLY A 110 7.57 0.05 -6.39
CA GLY A 110 6.22 0.49 -6.04
C GLY A 110 5.15 -0.34 -6.74
N VAL A 111 5.31 -0.57 -8.05
CA VAL A 111 4.39 -1.40 -8.85
C VAL A 111 4.36 -2.82 -8.30
N PHE A 112 5.52 -3.47 -8.19
CA PHE A 112 5.60 -4.86 -7.75
C PHE A 112 4.99 -5.07 -6.37
N LEU A 113 5.37 -4.23 -5.40
CA LEU A 113 4.84 -4.32 -4.03
C LEU A 113 3.35 -4.07 -3.94
N GLN A 114 2.83 -3.15 -4.76
CA GLN A 114 1.42 -2.91 -4.82
C GLN A 114 0.66 -4.10 -5.42
N LEU A 115 1.19 -4.73 -6.47
CA LEU A 115 0.57 -5.89 -7.10
C LEU A 115 0.51 -7.10 -6.15
N ILE A 116 1.51 -7.30 -5.29
CA ILE A 116 1.51 -8.38 -4.29
C ILE A 116 0.74 -8.03 -2.99
N ASN A 117 0.18 -6.83 -2.89
CA ASN A 117 -0.44 -6.35 -1.67
C ASN A 117 -1.85 -6.94 -1.48
N VAL A 118 -1.92 -8.04 -0.72
CA VAL A 118 -3.17 -8.76 -0.42
C VAL A 118 -4.25 -7.85 0.18
N LYS A 119 -3.87 -6.85 0.99
CA LYS A 119 -4.81 -5.86 1.56
C LYS A 119 -5.53 -5.09 0.44
N ILE A 120 -4.80 -4.69 -0.60
CA ILE A 120 -5.35 -3.93 -1.72
C ILE A 120 -6.16 -4.82 -2.66
N ILE A 121 -5.75 -6.07 -2.85
CA ILE A 121 -6.51 -7.04 -3.66
C ILE A 121 -7.88 -7.30 -3.02
N ILE A 122 -7.89 -7.62 -1.73
CA ILE A 122 -9.14 -7.82 -0.97
C ILE A 122 -9.99 -6.54 -1.01
N TYR A 123 -9.37 -5.37 -0.78
CA TYR A 123 -10.03 -4.08 -0.90
C TYR A 123 -10.73 -3.89 -2.27
N GLY A 124 -10.01 -4.10 -3.38
CA GLY A 124 -10.58 -3.97 -4.72
C GLY A 124 -11.76 -4.91 -4.93
N LEU A 125 -11.61 -6.18 -4.56
CA LEU A 125 -12.67 -7.17 -4.70
C LEU A 125 -13.89 -6.84 -3.86
N THR A 126 -13.71 -6.46 -2.60
CA THR A 126 -14.81 -6.05 -1.72
C THR A 126 -15.52 -4.83 -2.27
N MET A 127 -14.78 -3.81 -2.74
CA MET A 127 -15.39 -2.60 -3.29
C MET A 127 -16.20 -2.88 -4.56
N PHE A 128 -15.65 -3.64 -5.49
CA PHE A 128 -16.36 -3.97 -6.72
C PHE A 128 -17.54 -4.91 -6.48
N SER A 129 -17.36 -5.99 -5.71
CA SER A 129 -18.44 -6.95 -5.43
C SER A 129 -19.58 -6.40 -4.58
N SER A 130 -19.25 -5.66 -3.52
CA SER A 130 -20.22 -5.29 -2.47
C SER A 130 -20.86 -3.92 -2.70
N PHE A 131 -20.17 -3.01 -3.39
CA PHE A 131 -20.64 -1.62 -3.52
C PHE A 131 -20.84 -1.16 -4.97
N ILE A 132 -20.06 -1.62 -5.95
CA ILE A 132 -20.10 -1.06 -7.31
C ILE A 132 -20.97 -1.90 -8.25
N LEU A 133 -20.59 -3.18 -8.46
CA LEU A 133 -21.23 -4.07 -9.44
C LEU A 133 -22.73 -4.34 -9.20
N PRO A 134 -23.25 -4.32 -7.96
CA PRO A 134 -24.71 -4.44 -7.76
C PRO A 134 -25.51 -3.26 -8.34
N TYR A 135 -24.87 -2.11 -8.59
CA TYR A 135 -25.54 -0.88 -9.01
C TYR A 135 -25.09 -0.37 -10.38
N GLU A 136 -23.86 -0.69 -10.82
CA GLU A 136 -23.28 -0.19 -12.07
C GLU A 136 -22.48 -1.27 -12.79
N GLY A 137 -22.71 -1.44 -14.09
CA GLY A 137 -21.97 -2.41 -14.94
C GLY A 137 -21.35 -1.83 -16.20
N ARG A 138 -21.54 -0.52 -16.45
CA ARG A 138 -21.02 0.15 -17.66
C ARG A 138 -19.49 0.26 -17.60
N PRO A 139 -18.75 -0.16 -18.64
CA PRO A 139 -17.28 -0.17 -18.61
C PRO A 139 -16.65 1.19 -18.24
N LEU A 140 -17.20 2.27 -18.78
CA LEU A 140 -16.73 3.63 -18.47
C LEU A 140 -16.89 3.97 -16.99
N ILE A 141 -18.00 3.56 -16.36
CA ILE A 141 -18.24 3.82 -14.93
C ILE A 141 -17.34 2.96 -14.06
N LEU A 142 -17.11 1.71 -14.43
CA LEU A 142 -16.15 0.84 -13.74
C LEU A 142 -14.73 1.40 -13.79
N LEU A 143 -14.33 2.00 -14.93
CA LEU A 143 -13.06 2.71 -15.06
C LEU A 143 -12.99 3.92 -14.13
N LEU A 144 -14.05 4.73 -14.07
CA LEU A 144 -14.12 5.87 -13.15
C LEU A 144 -14.03 5.43 -11.69
N PHE A 145 -14.71 4.35 -11.30
CA PHE A 145 -14.57 3.79 -9.96
C PHE A 145 -13.18 3.21 -9.70
N ALA A 146 -12.55 2.56 -10.68
CA ALA A 146 -11.18 2.09 -10.53
C ALA A 146 -10.21 3.24 -10.27
N PHE A 147 -10.38 4.35 -11.00
CA PHE A 147 -9.62 5.58 -10.76
C PHE A 147 -9.93 6.18 -9.39
N TYR A 148 -11.20 6.26 -9.01
CA TYR A 148 -11.64 6.78 -7.71
C TYR A 148 -11.05 6.00 -6.53
N LEU A 149 -11.11 4.67 -6.57
CA LEU A 149 -10.57 3.81 -5.51
C LEU A 149 -9.05 3.89 -5.43
N MET A 150 -8.36 4.02 -6.58
CA MET A 150 -6.92 4.30 -6.61
C MET A 150 -6.63 5.67 -6.00
N PHE A 151 -7.41 6.69 -6.35
CA PHE A 151 -7.24 8.04 -5.84
C PHE A 151 -7.41 8.11 -4.32
N MET A 152 -8.39 7.41 -3.75
CA MET A 152 -8.55 7.28 -2.29
C MET A 152 -7.31 6.68 -1.63
N GLY A 153 -6.71 5.65 -2.27
CA GLY A 153 -5.44 5.07 -1.83
C GLY A 153 -4.27 6.05 -1.94
N ALA A 154 -4.22 6.81 -3.03
CA ALA A 154 -3.19 7.82 -3.25
C ALA A 154 -3.23 8.93 -2.17
N LEU A 155 -4.41 9.36 -1.74
CA LEU A 155 -4.56 10.30 -0.62
C LEU A 155 -3.95 9.74 0.66
N GLY A 156 -4.23 8.47 0.98
CA GLY A 156 -3.63 7.78 2.12
C GLY A 156 -2.10 7.71 1.98
N ASN A 157 -1.59 7.35 0.81
CA ASN A 157 -0.16 7.30 0.55
C ASN A 157 0.52 8.67 0.74
N ILE A 158 -0.09 9.75 0.26
CA ILE A 158 0.40 11.12 0.44
C ILE A 158 0.39 11.50 1.92
N LEU A 159 -0.66 11.16 2.67
CA LEU A 159 -0.74 11.40 4.11
C LEU A 159 0.44 10.75 4.85
N TRP A 160 0.69 9.47 4.58
CA TRP A 160 1.80 8.74 5.21
C TRP A 160 3.17 9.22 4.75
N ALA A 161 3.35 9.56 3.48
CA ALA A 161 4.59 10.16 2.99
C ALA A 161 4.83 11.54 3.63
N PHE A 162 3.79 12.36 3.76
CA PHE A 162 3.89 13.67 4.40
C PHE A 162 4.20 13.55 5.89
N ALA A 163 3.54 12.63 6.60
CA ALA A 163 3.88 12.31 7.99
C ALA A 163 5.36 11.91 8.12
N GLY A 164 5.87 11.12 7.18
CA GLY A 164 7.28 10.73 7.17
C GLY A 164 8.21 11.94 7.03
N ASN A 165 7.85 12.89 6.17
CA ASN A 165 8.60 14.12 5.96
C ASN A 165 8.57 15.06 7.17
N VAL A 166 7.42 15.20 7.84
CA VAL A 166 7.31 15.97 9.09
C VAL A 166 8.17 15.36 10.18
N LEU A 167 8.19 14.02 10.26
CA LEU A 167 9.01 13.28 11.21
C LEU A 167 10.50 13.22 10.83
N LYS A 168 10.93 13.84 9.71
CA LYS A 168 12.32 13.79 9.24
C LYS A 168 13.32 14.31 10.28
N GLN A 169 13.04 15.45 10.91
CA GLN A 169 13.94 16.01 11.93
C GLN A 169 14.00 15.12 13.19
N SER A 170 12.87 14.52 13.57
CA SER A 170 12.83 13.53 14.66
C SER A 170 13.58 12.24 14.29
N TYR A 171 13.51 11.82 13.03
CA TYR A 171 14.24 10.68 12.48
C TYR A 171 15.73 10.90 12.55
N GLU A 172 16.21 12.09 12.21
CA GLU A 172 17.63 12.43 12.33
C GLU A 172 18.11 12.36 13.79
N ARG A 173 17.29 12.82 14.74
CA ARG A 173 17.62 12.84 16.17
C ARG A 173 17.52 11.46 16.85
N HIS A 174 16.57 10.62 16.44
CA HIS A 174 16.26 9.34 17.08
C HIS A 174 16.27 8.15 16.10
N TYR A 175 17.22 8.14 15.16
CA TYR A 175 17.22 7.21 14.02
C TYR A 175 17.11 5.73 14.43
N ARG A 176 17.79 5.32 15.51
CA ARG A 176 17.74 3.94 16.01
C ARG A 176 16.34 3.54 16.46
N GLY A 177 15.70 4.40 17.27
CA GLY A 177 14.35 4.14 17.78
C GLY A 177 13.29 4.15 16.68
N MET A 178 13.41 5.08 15.73
CA MET A 178 12.48 5.14 14.59
C MET A 178 12.65 3.96 13.63
N ASN A 179 13.88 3.55 13.32
CA ASN A 179 14.13 2.35 12.52
C ASN A 179 13.63 1.08 13.23
N ALA A 180 13.84 0.96 14.55
CA ALA A 180 13.30 -0.16 15.33
C ALA A 180 11.77 -0.19 15.30
N CYS A 181 11.10 0.95 15.53
CA CYS A 181 9.64 1.05 15.46
C CYS A 181 9.10 0.68 14.07
N MET A 182 9.67 1.24 13.00
CA MET A 182 9.28 0.92 11.62
C MET A 182 9.53 -0.56 11.28
N ALA A 183 10.65 -1.12 11.70
CA ALA A 183 10.98 -2.52 11.50
C ALA A 183 9.99 -3.45 12.23
N LEU A 184 9.62 -3.12 13.47
CA LEU A 184 8.62 -3.85 14.24
C LEU A 184 7.24 -3.77 13.59
N LEU A 185 6.84 -2.60 13.09
CA LEU A 185 5.59 -2.44 12.34
C LEU A 185 5.57 -3.26 11.04
N LEU A 186 6.71 -3.34 10.33
CA LEU A 186 6.85 -4.19 9.14
C LEU A 186 6.77 -5.68 9.48
N VAL A 187 7.41 -6.12 10.58
CA VAL A 187 7.28 -7.51 11.08
C VAL A 187 5.84 -7.79 11.47
N TRP A 188 5.20 -6.89 12.23
CA TRP A 188 3.80 -7.03 12.60
C TRP A 188 2.89 -7.14 11.38
N CYS A 189 3.13 -6.32 10.34
CA CYS A 189 2.43 -6.44 9.07
C CYS A 189 2.69 -7.78 8.38
N ALA A 190 3.93 -8.28 8.35
CA ALA A 190 4.25 -9.58 7.78
C ALA A 190 3.51 -10.72 8.49
N LEU A 191 3.50 -10.70 9.83
CA LEU A 191 2.82 -11.71 10.65
C LEU A 191 1.30 -11.67 10.48
N ARG A 192 0.70 -10.46 10.42
CA ARG A 192 -0.73 -10.27 10.11
C ARG A 192 -1.09 -10.77 8.72
N VAL A 193 -0.24 -10.52 7.72
CA VAL A 193 -0.45 -10.99 6.34
C VAL A 193 -0.35 -12.51 6.25
N LEU A 194 0.52 -13.14 7.03
CA LEU A 194 0.64 -14.60 7.17
C LEU A 194 -0.51 -15.24 7.97
N GLY A 195 -1.32 -14.45 8.68
CA GLY A 195 -2.38 -14.96 9.55
C GLY A 195 -1.89 -15.57 10.85
N ILE A 196 -0.68 -15.21 11.30
CA ILE A 196 -0.10 -15.64 12.58
C ILE A 196 -0.64 -14.74 13.73
N LEU A 197 -1.05 -13.51 13.42
CA LEU A 197 -1.63 -12.48 14.30
C LEU A 197 -2.94 -11.92 13.71
#